data_AF-A0A924H169-F1
#
_entry.id   AF-A0A924H169-F1
#
_cell.length_a   1.000
_cell.length_b   1.000
_cell.length_c   1.000
_cell.angle_alpha   90.00
_cell.angle_beta   90.00
_cell.angle_gamma   90.00
#
_symmetry.space_group_name_H-M   'P 1'
#
loop_
_entity.id
_entity.type
_entity.pdbx_description
1 polymer ?
#
loop_
_entity_poly.entity_id
_entity_poly.type
_entity_poly.pdbx_seq_one_letter_code
_entity_poly.pdbx_strand_id
1 'polypeptide(L)'
;GGTLGLGEDRICVQVKSGDGPANHDVVLRLIGSVSNSQARTGLLVSIGGVNAVAQRELDNNFFKLRLWQMSDVLKALYRTYGQLSVETRTRLPLKQVWVPIVEAEK
;
A
#
# COMPACT_ATOMS: atom_id res chain seq x y z
N GLY A 1 -2.88 5.47 20.22
CA GLY A 1 -2.69 4.53 21.34
C GLY A 1 -1.53 3.62 21.00
N GLY A 2 -0.69 3.14 21.91
CA GLY A 2 -0.68 3.26 23.37
C GLY A 2 0.73 3.01 23.92
N THR A 3 0.98 3.52 25.12
CA THR A 3 2.27 3.68 25.82
C THR A 3 2.72 2.44 26.62
N LEU A 4 2.32 1.23 26.22
CA LEU A 4 2.63 -0.02 26.94
C LEU A 4 3.15 -1.16 26.05
N GLY A 5 3.41 -0.94 24.76
CA GLY A 5 3.99 -1.98 23.87
C GLY A 5 3.11 -3.22 23.63
N LEU A 6 1.87 -3.24 24.14
CA LEU A 6 0.94 -4.38 24.09
C LEU A 6 -0.18 -4.21 23.06
N GLY A 7 0.06 -3.45 22.00
CA GLY A 7 -0.94 -3.23 20.96
C GLY A 7 -0.40 -2.34 19.87
N GLU A 8 0.66 -2.77 19.20
CA GLU A 8 0.94 -2.24 17.87
C GLU A 8 -0.07 -2.87 16.91
N ASP A 9 -0.75 -2.04 16.13
CA ASP A 9 -1.55 -2.48 14.98
C ASP A 9 -0.59 -3.14 13.98
N ARG A 10 -0.37 -4.45 14.15
CA ARG A 10 0.43 -5.27 13.26
C ARG A 10 -0.27 -5.37 11.92
N ILE A 11 0.45 -5.01 10.87
CA ILE A 11 0.01 -5.11 9.48
C ILE A 11 0.89 -6.11 8.74
N CYS A 12 0.27 -7.06 8.03
CA CYS A 12 0.99 -7.89 7.06
C CYS A 12 0.93 -7.23 5.69
N VAL A 13 2.08 -7.08 5.03
CA VAL A 13 2.15 -6.48 3.69
C VAL A 13 2.62 -7.52 2.69
N GLN A 14 1.83 -7.74 1.65
CA GLN A 14 2.20 -8.59 0.51
C GLN A 14 2.38 -7.71 -0.73
N VAL A 15 3.54 -7.80 -1.37
CA VAL A 15 3.81 -7.10 -2.64
C VAL A 15 3.81 -8.12 -3.78
N LYS A 16 3.08 -7.82 -4.85
CA LYS A 16 3.15 -8.53 -6.13
C LYS A 16 3.78 -7.60 -7.16
N SER A 17 4.98 -7.93 -7.61
CA SER A 17 5.80 -7.13 -8.53
C SER A 17 5.60 -7.45 -10.02
N GLY A 18 4.67 -8.35 -10.37
CA GLY A 18 4.37 -8.68 -11.77
C GLY A 18 3.32 -7.75 -12.40
N ASP A 19 3.40 -7.57 -13.72
CA ASP A 19 2.48 -6.70 -14.48
C ASP A 19 1.05 -7.25 -14.56
N GLY A 20 0.89 -8.57 -14.40
CA GLY A 20 -0.42 -9.22 -14.41
C GLY A 20 -1.21 -9.03 -13.10
N PRO A 21 -2.54 -9.06 -13.17
CA PRO A 21 -3.38 -8.92 -11.98
C PRO A 21 -3.06 -10.00 -10.94
N ALA A 22 -3.15 -9.64 -9.67
CA ALA A 22 -3.08 -10.59 -8.57
C ALA A 22 -4.25 -11.58 -8.68
N ASN A 23 -3.92 -12.86 -8.57
CA ASN A 23 -4.88 -13.94 -8.59
C ASN A 23 -5.36 -14.26 -7.16
N HIS A 24 -6.37 -15.11 -7.07
CA HIS A 24 -6.99 -15.52 -5.82
C HIS A 24 -5.98 -16.11 -4.82
N ASP A 25 -5.01 -16.91 -5.29
CA ASP A 25 -3.99 -17.53 -4.43
C ASP A 25 -3.11 -16.51 -3.67
N VAL A 26 -2.88 -15.34 -4.25
CA VAL A 26 -2.11 -14.27 -3.60
C VAL A 26 -2.91 -13.66 -2.44
N VAL A 27 -4.22 -13.49 -2.62
CA VAL A 27 -5.12 -12.97 -1.57
C VAL A 27 -5.24 -13.99 -0.43
N LEU A 28 -5.44 -15.27 -0.75
CA LEU A 28 -5.48 -16.34 0.26
C LEU A 28 -4.19 -16.44 1.06
N ARG A 29 -3.02 -16.32 0.41
CA ARG A 29 -1.73 -16.29 1.10
C ARG A 29 -1.61 -15.10 2.05
N LEU A 30 -2.11 -13.93 1.67
CA LEU A 30 -2.14 -12.77 2.57
C LEU A 30 -3.08 -13.02 3.76
N ILE A 31 -4.26 -13.58 3.54
CA ILE A 31 -5.20 -13.95 4.63
C ILE A 31 -4.54 -14.91 5.62
N GLY A 32 -3.87 -15.94 5.12
CA GLY A 32 -3.12 -16.88 5.94
C GLY A 32 -1.99 -16.19 6.72
N SER A 33 -1.27 -15.28 6.08
CA SER A 33 -0.18 -14.52 6.71
C SER A 33 -0.67 -13.59 7.82
N VAL A 34 -1.79 -12.89 7.59
CA VAL A 34 -2.46 -12.05 8.58
C VAL A 34 -2.88 -12.88 9.80
N SER A 35 -3.48 -14.04 9.54
CA SER A 35 -3.97 -14.94 10.60
C SER A 35 -2.82 -15.53 11.42
N ASN A 36 -1.77 -16.03 10.77
CA ASN A 36 -0.63 -16.65 11.43
C ASN A 36 0.20 -15.65 12.24
N SER A 37 0.31 -14.41 11.76
CA SER A 37 1.08 -13.36 12.45
C SER A 37 0.28 -12.65 13.55
N GLN A 38 -0.99 -13.05 13.76
CA GLN A 38 -1.96 -12.36 14.61
C GLN A 38 -2.06 -10.86 14.28
N ALA A 39 -1.90 -10.52 13.00
CA ALA A 39 -2.06 -9.17 12.50
C ALA A 39 -3.54 -8.81 12.43
N ARG A 40 -3.86 -7.55 12.69
CA ARG A 40 -5.25 -7.07 12.62
C ARG A 40 -5.67 -6.80 11.18
N THR A 41 -4.72 -6.37 10.35
CA THR A 41 -4.97 -5.98 8.97
C THR A 41 -3.89 -6.49 8.02
N GLY A 42 -4.24 -6.56 6.74
CA GLY A 42 -3.35 -6.90 5.65
C GLY A 42 -3.43 -5.87 4.52
N LEU A 43 -2.29 -5.57 3.92
CA LEU A 43 -2.18 -4.72 2.74
C LEU A 43 -1.62 -5.53 1.58
N LEU A 44 -2.40 -5.68 0.52
CA LEU A 44 -1.95 -6.20 -0.76
C LEU A 44 -1.52 -5.02 -1.65
N VAL A 45 -0.29 -5.02 -2.13
CA VAL A 45 0.19 -4.07 -3.14
C VAL A 45 0.32 -4.80 -4.47
N SER A 46 -0.47 -4.40 -5.46
CA SER A 46 -0.46 -4.99 -6.81
C SER A 46 -0.53 -3.91 -7.88
N ILE A 47 0.54 -3.77 -8.67
CA ILE A 47 0.64 -2.78 -9.73
C ILE A 47 -0.45 -2.99 -10.79
N GLY A 48 -0.63 -4.24 -11.23
CA GLY A 48 -1.64 -4.66 -12.21
C GLY A 48 -3.05 -4.87 -11.64
N GLY A 49 -3.32 -4.47 -10.39
CA GLY A 49 -4.61 -4.70 -9.73
C GLY A 49 -4.86 -6.17 -9.40
N VAL A 50 -6.12 -6.59 -9.37
CA VAL A 50 -6.57 -7.94 -9.02
C VAL A 50 -7.59 -8.44 -10.04
N ASN A 51 -7.70 -9.76 -10.21
CA ASN A 51 -8.78 -10.31 -11.03
C ASN A 51 -10.14 -10.29 -10.28
N ALA A 52 -11.24 -10.53 -10.99
CA ALA A 52 -12.59 -10.45 -10.39
C ALA A 52 -12.81 -11.41 -9.21
N VAL A 53 -12.18 -12.59 -9.24
CA VAL A 53 -12.28 -13.58 -8.16
C VAL A 53 -11.53 -13.09 -6.92
N ALA A 54 -10.32 -12.56 -7.09
CA ALA A 54 -9.52 -11.97 -6.02
C ALA A 54 -10.18 -10.70 -5.46
N GLN A 55 -10.84 -9.90 -6.31
CA GLN A 55 -11.59 -8.73 -5.85
C GLN A 55 -12.72 -9.12 -4.91
N ARG A 56 -13.52 -10.15 -5.25
CA ARG A 56 -14.60 -10.64 -4.38
C ARG A 56 -14.08 -11.06 -3.00
N GLU A 57 -12.93 -11.72 -2.93
CA GLU A 57 -12.32 -12.08 -1.65
C GLU A 57 -11.87 -10.88 -0.83
N LEU A 58 -11.30 -9.87 -1.49
CA LEU A 58 -10.93 -8.62 -0.83
C LEU A 58 -12.17 -7.91 -0.28
N ASP A 59 -13.27 -7.91 -1.03
CA ASP A 59 -14.54 -7.33 -0.61
C ASP A 59 -15.13 -8.09 0.59
N ASN A 60 -15.12 -9.43 0.56
CA ASN A 60 -15.52 -10.28 1.68
C ASN A 60 -14.69 -10.03 2.95
N ASN A 61 -13.43 -9.63 2.77
CA ASN A 61 -12.49 -9.35 3.86
C ASN A 61 -12.20 -7.84 4.00
N PHE A 62 -13.10 -6.96 3.56
CA PHE A 62 -12.86 -5.51 3.45
C PHE A 62 -12.37 -4.84 4.75
N PHE A 63 -12.82 -5.31 5.91
CA PHE A 63 -12.39 -4.77 7.21
C PHE A 63 -10.99 -5.20 7.62
N LYS A 64 -10.48 -6.29 7.04
CA LYS A 64 -9.17 -6.86 7.36
C LYS A 64 -8.15 -6.57 6.26
N LEU A 65 -8.56 -6.54 5.00
CA LEU A 65 -7.66 -6.43 3.86
C LEU A 65 -7.91 -5.16 3.08
N ARG A 66 -6.83 -4.57 2.57
CA ARG A 66 -6.88 -3.47 1.62
C ARG A 66 -5.99 -3.75 0.43
N LEU A 67 -6.43 -3.34 -0.75
CA LEU A 67 -5.65 -3.33 -1.97
C LEU A 67 -5.10 -1.94 -2.22
N TRP A 68 -3.80 -1.83 -2.49
CA TRP A 68 -3.18 -0.67 -3.11
C TRP A 68 -2.73 -1.02 -4.52
N GLN A 69 -3.14 -0.18 -5.47
CA GLN A 69 -2.61 -0.18 -6.82
C GLN A 69 -1.48 0.83 -6.94
N MET A 70 -0.82 0.87 -8.11
CA MET A 70 0.28 1.80 -8.37
C MET A 70 -0.09 3.26 -8.04
N SER A 71 -1.31 3.68 -8.40
CA SER A 71 -1.80 5.03 -8.13
C SER A 71 -1.87 5.34 -6.64
N ASP A 72 -2.26 4.39 -5.80
CA ASP A 72 -2.33 4.55 -4.34
C ASP A 72 -0.94 4.62 -3.72
N VAL A 73 -0.02 3.78 -4.19
CA VAL A 73 1.39 3.79 -3.78
C VAL A 73 2.02 5.14 -4.11
N LEU A 74 1.83 5.65 -5.32
CA LEU A 74 2.36 6.95 -5.74
C LEU A 74 1.75 8.10 -4.92
N LYS A 75 0.43 8.10 -4.68
CA LYS A 75 -0.22 9.10 -3.83
C LYS A 75 0.34 9.10 -2.41
N ALA A 76 0.53 7.93 -1.82
CA ALA A 76 1.12 7.79 -0.49
C ALA A 76 2.56 8.27 -0.48
N LEU A 77 3.34 7.89 -1.50
CA LEU A 77 4.72 8.31 -1.68
C LEU A 77 4.85 9.83 -1.77
N TYR A 78 4.04 10.50 -2.61
CA TYR A 78 4.10 11.94 -2.76
C TYR A 78 3.77 12.68 -1.46
N ARG A 79 2.80 12.18 -0.68
CA ARG A 79 2.43 12.78 0.61
C ARG A 79 3.54 12.67 1.65
N THR A 80 4.33 11.59 1.62
CA THR A 80 5.39 11.35 2.60
C THR A 80 6.79 11.64 2.06
N TYR A 81 6.93 12.02 0.79
CA TYR A 81 8.22 12.16 0.11
C TYR A 81 9.21 13.05 0.87
N GLY A 82 8.73 14.17 1.43
CA GLY A 82 9.55 15.07 2.23
C GLY A 82 10.08 14.46 3.55
N GLN A 83 9.39 13.44 4.07
CA GLN A 83 9.72 12.75 5.33
C GLN A 83 10.58 11.50 5.11
N LEU A 84 10.77 11.06 3.85
CA LEU A 84 11.59 9.90 3.54
C LEU A 84 13.07 10.15 3.86
N SER A 85 13.77 9.10 4.29
CA SER A 85 15.22 9.16 4.50
C SER A 85 15.94 9.50 3.18
N VAL A 86 17.10 10.15 3.29
CA VAL A 86 17.94 10.48 2.12
C VAL A 86 18.25 9.21 1.32
N GLU A 87 18.61 8.12 2.01
CA GLU A 87 18.91 6.83 1.39
C GLU A 87 17.74 6.29 0.54
N THR A 88 16.51 6.37 1.05
CA THR A 88 15.32 5.94 0.29
C THR A 88 15.05 6.84 -0.90
N ARG A 89 15.19 8.17 -0.73
CA ARG A 89 14.99 9.13 -1.83
C ARG A 89 15.97 8.91 -2.97
N THR A 90 17.23 8.60 -2.69
CA THR A 90 18.26 8.34 -3.72
C THR A 90 17.97 7.09 -4.55
N ARG A 91 17.26 6.10 -4.00
CA ARG A 91 16.86 4.90 -4.75
C ARG A 91 15.65 5.11 -5.66
N LEU A 92 14.90 6.20 -5.49
CA LEU A 92 13.72 6.49 -6.29
C LEU A 92 14.13 7.31 -7.52
N PRO A 93 13.68 6.93 -8.73
CA PRO A 93 13.94 7.71 -9.96
C PRO A 93 13.02 8.93 -10.05
N LEU A 94 12.91 9.71 -8.98
CA LEU A 94 12.03 10.88 -8.88
C LEU A 94 12.86 12.13 -8.60
N LYS A 95 12.49 13.24 -9.23
CA LYS A 95 13.08 14.56 -8.97
C LYS A 95 12.00 15.52 -8.52
N GLN A 96 12.28 16.27 -7.45
CA GLN A 96 11.43 17.37 -7.04
C GLN A 96 11.62 18.54 -8.02
N VAL A 97 10.51 19.11 -8.49
CA VAL A 97 10.50 20.30 -9.36
C VAL A 97 9.76 21.43 -8.67
N TRP A 98 10.23 22.66 -8.86
CA TRP A 98 9.53 23.88 -8.46
C TRP A 98 8.81 24.44 -9.67
N VAL A 99 7.53 24.78 -9.50
CA VAL A 99 6.69 25.34 -10.57
C VAL A 99 6.25 26.73 -10.13
N PRO A 100 6.36 27.76 -10.99
CA PRO A 100 5.85 29.09 -10.66
C PRO A 100 4.33 29.02 -10.47
N ILE A 101 3.83 29.66 -9.40
CA ILE A 101 2.39 29.78 -9.17
C ILE A 101 1.90 30.89 -10.10
N VAL A 102 0.95 30.58 -10.98
CA VAL A 102 0.23 31.62 -11.72
C VAL A 102 -0.77 32.20 -10.74
N GLU A 103 -0.48 33.38 -10.18
CA GLU A 103 -1.49 34.13 -9.44
C GLU A 103 -2.60 34.51 -10.42
N ALA A 104 -3.79 33.96 -10.22
CA ALA A 104 -4.96 34.41 -10.97
C ALA A 104 -5.20 35.88 -10.61
N GLU A 105 -5.05 36.77 -11.58
CA GLU A 105 -5.43 38.17 -11.43
C GLU A 105 -6.87 38.25 -10.92
N LYS A 106 -7.06 39.06 -9.87
CA LYS A 106 -8.35 39.36 -9.26
C LYS A 106 -9.25 40.16 -10.20
#